data_AF-A0A2T5LJQ3-F1
#
_entry.id   AF-A0A2T5LJQ3-F1
#
_cell.length_a   1.000
_cell.length_b   1.000
_cell.length_c   1.000
_cell.angle_alpha   90.00
_cell.angle_beta   90.00
_cell.angle_gamma   90.00
#
_symmetry.space_group_name_H-M   'P 1'
#
loop_
_entity.id
_entity.type
_entity.pdbx_description
1 polymer ?
#
loop_
_entity_poly.entity_id
_entity_poly.type
_entity_poly.pdbx_seq_one_letter_code
_entity_poly.pdbx_strand_id
1 'polypeptide(L)'
;MLDTLLDFLANGLSRASWGEMVVYVLVVTQLTIFTVTLYYHRSATHRGVDFHWTLNGFFRFWGWLTTGMVVREWVAIHRKHHAKVETEEDPHSPQVFGIKKVFFDGVALYREASYNKADMEKYGRGTPDDWFERKLFGSHPYWGPTLMAIINVSLFGVIGLAIWAIQMIWIPFWAAGFVNGIGHWWGYRNFESSDTATNISPWGFWIGGEELHNNHHAFPSSAKFALRKWEFDIGWAAICTLRALGLAKVLRVAPTLNLRPNVHLPDAETLKGVLALRFQATTDYYRNVILPTMREEVSQAGDSVKAVPRRVRRALADGGRWLDNDARERMHAALANRPALTTVCEFRARLVALMEERGADKALKSLQQWIVEAEQSGIRSLQQFAERLKGYSAVGA
;
A
#
# COMPACT_ATOMS: atom_id res chain seq x y z
N MET A 1 34.08 -23.45 -36.94
CA MET A 1 32.65 -23.50 -36.51
C MET A 1 32.53 -23.79 -35.02
N LEU A 2 33.14 -24.88 -34.50
CA LEU A 2 33.10 -25.20 -33.07
C LEU A 2 33.72 -24.08 -32.21
N ASP A 3 34.89 -23.57 -32.57
CA ASP A 3 35.56 -22.50 -31.81
C ASP A 3 34.76 -21.20 -31.79
N THR A 4 34.13 -20.85 -32.91
CA THR A 4 33.23 -19.68 -33.02
C THR A 4 32.00 -19.83 -32.15
N LEU A 5 31.42 -21.04 -32.10
CA LEU A 5 30.28 -21.33 -31.24
C LEU A 5 30.69 -21.28 -29.75
N LEU A 6 31.84 -21.85 -29.39
CA LEU A 6 32.35 -21.83 -28.02
C LEU A 6 32.71 -20.41 -27.56
N ASP A 7 33.33 -19.59 -28.41
CA ASP A 7 33.62 -18.19 -28.11
C ASP A 7 32.33 -17.37 -27.91
N PHE A 8 31.31 -17.57 -28.76
CA PHE A 8 30.00 -16.96 -28.57
C PHE A 8 29.31 -17.42 -27.27
N LEU A 9 29.33 -18.72 -26.96
CA LEU A 9 28.73 -19.24 -25.75
C LEU A 9 29.43 -18.73 -24.48
N ALA A 10 30.74 -18.47 -24.55
CA ALA A 10 31.51 -17.93 -23.43
C ALA A 10 31.33 -16.41 -23.25
N ASN A 11 31.29 -15.65 -24.35
CA ASN A 11 31.43 -14.19 -24.31
C ASN A 11 30.18 -13.43 -24.82
N GLY A 12 29.29 -14.09 -25.55
CA GLY A 12 28.22 -13.48 -26.30
C GLY A 12 28.71 -12.49 -27.37
N LEU A 13 27.77 -11.75 -27.97
CA LEU A 13 28.07 -10.72 -28.96
C LEU A 13 28.73 -9.47 -28.34
N SER A 14 28.42 -9.17 -27.07
CA SER A 14 28.92 -7.96 -26.41
C SER A 14 30.36 -8.10 -25.91
N ARG A 15 30.80 -9.33 -25.61
CA ARG A 15 32.06 -9.60 -24.90
C ARG A 15 32.23 -8.77 -23.63
N ALA A 16 31.12 -8.44 -22.98
CA ALA A 16 31.10 -7.58 -21.80
C ALA A 16 31.92 -8.17 -20.65
N SER A 17 32.58 -7.31 -19.89
CA SER A 17 33.20 -7.66 -18.62
C SER A 17 32.15 -7.95 -17.54
N TRP A 18 32.55 -8.61 -16.46
CA TRP A 18 31.69 -8.85 -15.29
C TRP A 18 31.09 -7.57 -14.71
N GLY A 19 31.87 -6.48 -14.66
CA GLY A 19 31.39 -5.19 -14.16
C GLY A 19 30.27 -4.62 -15.00
N GLU A 20 30.41 -4.67 -16.33
CA GLU A 20 29.39 -4.22 -17.28
C GLU A 20 28.11 -5.08 -17.19
N MET A 21 28.25 -6.40 -17.03
CA MET A 21 27.11 -7.29 -16.83
C MET A 21 26.36 -6.98 -15.53
N VAL A 22 27.07 -6.70 -14.43
CA VAL A 22 26.44 -6.31 -13.15
C VAL A 22 25.69 -4.99 -13.30
N VAL A 23 26.29 -3.99 -13.94
CA VAL A 23 25.63 -2.70 -14.21
C VAL A 23 24.39 -2.91 -15.08
N TYR A 24 24.49 -3.73 -16.13
CA TYR A 24 23.35 -4.08 -16.98
C TYR A 24 22.21 -4.71 -16.16
N VAL A 25 22.50 -5.70 -15.32
CA VAL A 25 21.50 -6.33 -14.45
C VAL A 25 20.82 -5.29 -13.59
N LEU A 26 21.58 -4.44 -12.88
CA LEU A 26 21.03 -3.43 -11.98
C LEU A 26 20.15 -2.42 -12.72
N VAL A 27 20.55 -1.97 -13.91
CA VAL A 27 19.77 -1.02 -14.70
C VAL A 27 18.48 -1.67 -15.18
N VAL A 28 18.55 -2.87 -15.76
CA VAL A 28 17.37 -3.55 -16.32
C VAL A 28 16.38 -3.93 -15.23
N THR A 29 16.84 -4.44 -14.08
CA THR A 29 15.94 -4.78 -12.97
C THR A 29 15.34 -3.54 -12.32
N GLN A 30 16.09 -2.44 -12.19
CA GLN A 30 15.56 -1.17 -11.69
C GLN A 30 14.52 -0.56 -12.64
N LEU A 31 14.71 -0.68 -13.96
CA LEU A 31 13.70 -0.27 -14.94
C LEU A 31 12.43 -1.11 -14.82
N THR A 32 12.55 -2.42 -14.55
CA THR A 32 11.39 -3.28 -14.30
C THR A 32 10.69 -2.90 -12.99
N ILE A 33 11.42 -2.60 -11.91
CA ILE A 33 10.84 -2.06 -10.67
C ILE A 33 10.09 -0.75 -10.95
N PHE A 34 10.70 0.18 -11.68
CA PHE A 34 10.04 1.44 -12.06
C PHE A 34 8.79 1.23 -12.90
N THR A 35 8.82 0.24 -13.78
CA THR A 35 7.65 -0.15 -14.57
C THR A 35 6.51 -0.62 -13.65
N VAL A 36 6.81 -1.49 -12.68
CA VAL A 36 5.80 -1.99 -11.73
C VAL A 36 5.27 -0.87 -10.82
N THR A 37 6.15 -0.11 -10.16
CA THR A 37 5.74 0.94 -9.21
C THR A 37 5.06 2.13 -9.90
N LEU A 38 5.67 2.69 -10.94
CA LEU A 38 5.17 3.92 -11.56
C LEU A 38 3.94 3.62 -12.41
N TYR A 39 4.05 2.63 -13.29
CA TYR A 39 3.01 2.36 -14.27
C TYR A 39 1.95 1.40 -13.75
N TYR A 40 2.30 0.14 -13.46
CA TYR A 40 1.29 -0.86 -13.08
C TYR A 40 0.58 -0.46 -11.77
N HIS A 41 1.31 0.02 -10.77
CA HIS A 41 0.76 0.37 -9.47
C HIS A 41 0.16 1.79 -9.42
N ARG A 42 0.98 2.85 -9.48
CA ARG A 42 0.51 4.24 -9.27
C ARG A 42 -0.38 4.77 -10.39
N SER A 43 -0.09 4.42 -11.65
CA SER A 43 -0.86 4.88 -12.82
C SER A 43 -2.06 3.98 -13.12
N ALA A 44 -1.81 2.76 -13.61
CA ALA A 44 -2.86 1.88 -14.14
C ALA A 44 -3.83 1.42 -13.06
N THR A 45 -3.33 1.05 -11.87
CA THR A 45 -4.18 0.55 -10.79
C THR A 45 -4.89 1.68 -10.06
N HIS A 46 -4.14 2.67 -9.56
CA HIS A 46 -4.65 3.66 -8.61
C HIS A 46 -4.94 5.04 -9.18
N ARG A 47 -4.54 5.30 -10.43
CA ARG A 47 -4.82 6.56 -11.15
C ARG A 47 -4.34 7.79 -10.36
N GLY A 48 -3.18 7.67 -9.71
CA GLY A 48 -2.52 8.79 -9.03
C GLY A 48 -1.73 9.68 -9.97
N VAL A 49 -1.24 9.12 -11.08
CA VAL A 49 -0.45 9.81 -12.11
C VAL A 49 -0.82 9.26 -13.49
N ASP A 50 -0.91 10.14 -14.49
CA ASP A 50 -0.98 9.76 -15.90
C ASP A 50 0.37 10.03 -16.57
N PHE A 51 0.82 9.12 -17.42
CA PHE A 51 2.02 9.31 -18.23
C PHE A 51 1.68 9.69 -19.67
N HIS A 52 2.63 10.34 -20.34
CA HIS A 52 2.58 10.56 -21.78
C HIS A 52 2.45 9.22 -22.53
N TRP A 53 1.77 9.20 -23.68
CA TRP A 53 1.43 7.97 -24.39
C TRP A 53 2.65 7.12 -24.78
N THR A 54 3.79 7.77 -25.08
CA THR A 54 5.06 7.07 -25.37
C THR A 54 5.58 6.30 -24.15
N LEU A 55 5.54 6.91 -22.96
CA LEU A 55 5.94 6.23 -21.73
C LEU A 55 4.96 5.13 -21.35
N ASN A 56 3.65 5.32 -21.55
CA ASN A 56 2.68 4.26 -21.37
C ASN A 56 2.99 3.05 -22.26
N GLY A 57 3.27 3.28 -23.54
CA GLY A 57 3.69 2.22 -24.47
C GLY A 57 4.97 1.51 -24.01
N PHE A 58 5.99 2.30 -23.63
CA PHE A 58 7.25 1.77 -23.10
C PHE A 58 7.03 0.89 -21.86
N PHE A 59 6.31 1.37 -20.86
CA PHE A 59 6.09 0.61 -19.61
C PHE A 59 5.32 -0.69 -19.86
N ARG A 60 4.30 -0.66 -20.72
CA ARG A 60 3.53 -1.86 -21.09
C ARG A 60 4.41 -2.89 -21.77
N PHE A 61 5.18 -2.46 -22.77
CA PHE A 61 6.10 -3.33 -23.50
C PHE A 61 7.20 -3.87 -22.60
N TRP A 62 7.83 -3.01 -21.78
CA TRP A 62 8.92 -3.40 -20.89
C TRP A 62 8.45 -4.36 -19.80
N GLY A 63 7.27 -4.11 -19.22
CA GLY A 63 6.64 -5.02 -18.26
C GLY A 63 6.38 -6.39 -18.89
N TRP A 64 5.72 -6.42 -20.05
CA TRP A 64 5.52 -7.67 -20.79
C TRP A 64 6.84 -8.37 -21.12
N LEU A 65 7.85 -7.65 -21.61
CA LEU A 65 9.16 -8.21 -21.97
C LEU A 65 9.89 -8.83 -20.78
N THR A 66 9.83 -8.16 -19.61
CA THR A 66 10.65 -8.55 -18.45
C THR A 66 9.93 -9.41 -17.41
N THR A 67 8.60 -9.47 -17.45
CA THR A 67 7.82 -10.24 -16.47
C THR A 67 6.68 -11.05 -17.08
N GLY A 68 6.29 -10.77 -18.32
CA GLY A 68 5.09 -11.34 -18.95
C GLY A 68 3.77 -10.82 -18.36
N MET A 69 3.82 -9.79 -17.52
CA MET A 69 2.62 -9.26 -16.85
C MET A 69 1.67 -8.56 -17.82
N VAL A 70 0.39 -8.91 -17.71
CA VAL A 70 -0.71 -8.25 -18.42
C VAL A 70 -1.29 -7.14 -17.54
N VAL A 71 -1.47 -5.94 -18.10
CA VAL A 71 -1.93 -4.76 -17.32
C VAL A 71 -3.27 -5.02 -16.65
N ARG A 72 -4.23 -5.60 -17.39
CA ARG A 72 -5.56 -5.89 -16.87
C ARG A 72 -5.55 -6.86 -15.71
N GLU A 73 -4.72 -7.91 -15.78
CA GLU A 73 -4.59 -8.91 -14.72
C GLU A 73 -4.03 -8.29 -13.45
N TRP A 74 -2.93 -7.54 -13.57
CA TRP A 74 -2.34 -6.85 -12.43
C TRP A 74 -3.31 -5.88 -11.75
N VAL A 75 -3.95 -5.02 -12.55
CA VAL A 75 -4.90 -4.02 -12.04
C VAL A 75 -6.07 -4.69 -11.34
N ALA A 76 -6.61 -5.77 -11.91
CA ALA A 76 -7.74 -6.48 -11.32
C ALA A 76 -7.36 -7.14 -9.98
N ILE A 77 -6.24 -7.87 -9.95
CA ILE A 77 -5.76 -8.57 -8.75
C ILE A 77 -5.41 -7.58 -7.65
N HIS A 78 -4.72 -6.48 -7.96
CA HIS A 78 -4.34 -5.49 -6.96
C HIS A 78 -5.54 -4.70 -6.42
N ARG A 79 -6.50 -4.34 -7.29
CA ARG A 79 -7.75 -3.71 -6.83
C ARG A 79 -8.60 -4.66 -5.98
N LYS A 80 -8.61 -5.95 -6.31
CA LYS A 80 -9.28 -6.97 -5.48
C LYS A 80 -8.62 -7.06 -4.11
N HIS A 81 -7.28 -7.09 -4.05
CA HIS A 81 -6.53 -7.03 -2.80
C HIS A 81 -6.93 -5.81 -1.97
N HIS A 82 -6.94 -4.59 -2.53
CA HIS A 82 -7.40 -3.39 -1.79
C HIS A 82 -8.86 -3.48 -1.33
N ALA A 83 -9.75 -4.06 -2.15
CA ALA A 83 -11.17 -4.17 -1.84
C ALA A 83 -11.49 -5.26 -0.80
N LYS A 84 -10.63 -6.28 -0.68
CA LYS A 84 -10.84 -7.49 0.12
C LYS A 84 -9.67 -7.78 1.05
N VAL A 85 -8.89 -6.75 1.38
CA VAL A 85 -7.62 -6.85 2.10
C VAL A 85 -7.77 -7.68 3.38
N GLU A 86 -6.90 -8.68 3.52
CA GLU A 86 -6.90 -9.61 4.65
C GLU A 86 -8.21 -10.39 4.89
N THR A 87 -9.00 -10.62 3.84
CA THR A 87 -10.09 -11.61 3.85
C THR A 87 -9.74 -12.81 2.99
N GLU A 88 -10.53 -13.88 3.07
CA GLU A 88 -10.36 -15.07 2.22
C GLU A 88 -10.48 -14.76 0.71
N GLU A 89 -11.09 -13.63 0.35
CA GLU A 89 -11.19 -13.18 -1.03
C GLU A 89 -9.94 -12.40 -1.50
N ASP A 90 -9.04 -12.03 -0.60
CA ASP A 90 -7.75 -11.41 -0.94
C ASP A 90 -6.87 -12.42 -1.69
N PRO A 91 -6.44 -12.15 -2.94
CA PRO A 91 -5.67 -13.10 -3.72
C PRO A 91 -4.29 -13.44 -3.12
N HIS A 92 -3.76 -12.62 -2.21
CA HIS A 92 -2.43 -12.84 -1.63
C HIS A 92 -2.30 -12.34 -0.19
N SER A 93 -3.36 -12.47 0.61
CA SER A 93 -3.32 -12.13 2.05
C SER A 93 -2.32 -13.02 2.80
N PRO A 94 -1.29 -12.46 3.46
CA PRO A 94 -0.41 -13.23 4.34
C PRO A 94 -1.10 -13.68 5.64
N GLN A 95 -2.19 -13.01 6.05
CA GLN A 95 -2.96 -13.41 7.23
C GLN A 95 -3.80 -14.66 6.97
N VAL A 96 -4.29 -14.85 5.74
CA VAL A 96 -5.07 -16.04 5.34
C VAL A 96 -4.16 -17.17 4.87
N PHE A 97 -3.24 -16.89 3.95
CA PHE A 97 -2.40 -17.94 3.33
C PHE A 97 -1.11 -18.23 4.09
N GLY A 98 -0.72 -17.36 5.02
CA GLY A 98 0.55 -17.42 5.73
C GLY A 98 1.70 -16.81 4.92
N ILE A 99 2.63 -16.17 5.64
CA ILE A 99 3.76 -15.44 5.05
C ILE A 99 4.62 -16.30 4.12
N LYS A 100 4.86 -17.58 4.46
CA LYS A 100 5.69 -18.48 3.64
C LYS A 100 5.09 -18.71 2.25
N LYS A 101 3.77 -18.94 2.18
CA LYS A 101 3.08 -19.19 0.92
C LYS A 101 3.07 -17.95 0.05
N VAL A 102 2.74 -16.78 0.62
CA VAL A 102 2.76 -15.52 -0.15
C VAL A 102 4.19 -15.19 -0.64
N PHE A 103 5.20 -15.48 0.17
CA PHE A 103 6.59 -15.17 -0.17
C PHE A 103 7.17 -16.05 -1.27
N PHE A 104 6.98 -17.36 -1.20
CA PHE A 104 7.58 -18.31 -2.14
C PHE A 104 6.65 -18.69 -3.30
N ASP A 105 5.34 -18.69 -3.10
CA ASP A 105 4.34 -19.12 -4.08
C ASP A 105 3.49 -17.94 -4.61
N GLY A 106 3.91 -16.69 -4.39
CA GLY A 106 3.16 -15.50 -4.82
C GLY A 106 2.83 -15.46 -6.31
N VAL A 107 3.71 -16.00 -7.17
CA VAL A 107 3.45 -16.12 -8.62
C VAL A 107 2.34 -17.12 -8.91
N ALA A 108 2.28 -18.22 -8.16
CA ALA A 108 1.23 -19.23 -8.33
C ALA A 108 -0.13 -18.66 -7.88
N LEU A 109 -0.17 -17.96 -6.74
CA LEU A 109 -1.36 -17.23 -6.26
C LEU A 109 -1.84 -16.20 -7.29
N TYR A 110 -0.91 -15.42 -7.85
CA TYR A 110 -1.21 -14.45 -8.90
C TYR A 110 -1.83 -15.12 -10.14
N ARG A 111 -1.21 -16.22 -10.61
CA ARG A 111 -1.68 -16.95 -11.79
C ARG A 111 -3.06 -17.59 -11.56
N GLU A 112 -3.29 -18.13 -10.37
CA GLU A 112 -4.60 -18.68 -10.01
C GLU A 112 -5.67 -17.57 -10.02
N ALA A 113 -5.36 -16.40 -9.43
CA ALA A 113 -6.26 -15.26 -9.42
C ALA A 113 -6.55 -14.70 -10.83
N SER A 114 -5.57 -14.74 -11.75
CA SER A 114 -5.76 -14.22 -13.12
C SER A 114 -6.72 -15.05 -13.96
N TYR A 115 -6.94 -16.33 -13.61
CA TYR A 115 -7.94 -17.17 -14.28
C TYR A 115 -9.39 -16.83 -13.95
N ASN A 116 -9.64 -16.03 -12.90
CA ASN A 116 -10.99 -15.62 -12.55
C ASN A 116 -11.49 -14.47 -13.45
N LYS A 117 -12.21 -14.83 -14.52
CA LYS A 117 -12.75 -13.87 -15.50
C LYS A 117 -13.70 -12.84 -14.89
N ALA A 118 -14.52 -13.22 -13.91
CA ALA A 118 -15.45 -12.30 -13.26
C ALA A 118 -14.70 -11.19 -12.50
N ASP A 119 -13.60 -11.53 -11.83
CA ASP A 119 -12.73 -10.55 -11.19
C ASP A 119 -12.04 -9.65 -12.22
N MET A 120 -11.60 -10.19 -13.37
CA MET A 120 -11.00 -9.41 -14.46
C MET A 120 -11.98 -8.41 -15.08
N GLU A 121 -13.27 -8.74 -15.15
CA GLU A 121 -14.34 -7.86 -15.65
C GLU A 121 -14.77 -6.81 -14.62
N LYS A 122 -14.75 -7.16 -13.33
CA LYS A 122 -15.14 -6.25 -12.25
C LYS A 122 -14.03 -5.27 -11.91
N TYR A 123 -12.84 -5.76 -11.60
CA TYR A 123 -11.74 -4.97 -11.06
C TYR A 123 -10.79 -4.45 -12.14
N GLY A 124 -10.68 -5.13 -13.29
CA GLY A 124 -9.80 -4.76 -14.41
C GLY A 124 -10.29 -3.61 -15.29
N ARG A 125 -11.42 -2.97 -14.97
CA ARG A 125 -12.03 -1.91 -15.79
C ARG A 125 -11.13 -0.68 -15.92
N GLY A 126 -11.22 0.01 -17.06
CA GLY A 126 -10.45 1.23 -17.33
C GLY A 126 -8.96 0.99 -17.59
N THR A 127 -8.58 -0.25 -17.89
CA THR A 127 -7.25 -0.59 -18.41
C THR A 127 -7.22 -0.49 -19.94
N PRO A 128 -6.04 -0.35 -20.56
CA PRO A 128 -5.92 -0.42 -22.01
C PRO A 128 -6.51 -1.72 -22.55
N ASP A 129 -7.15 -1.63 -23.72
CA ASP A 129 -7.63 -2.78 -24.49
C ASP A 129 -7.40 -2.49 -25.98
N ASP A 130 -6.16 -2.15 -26.34
CA ASP A 130 -5.79 -1.94 -27.74
C ASP A 130 -5.34 -3.25 -28.40
N TRP A 131 -4.91 -3.17 -29.65
CA TRP A 131 -4.44 -4.34 -30.39
C TRP A 131 -3.28 -5.06 -29.69
N PHE A 132 -2.35 -4.31 -29.08
CA PHE A 132 -1.20 -4.91 -28.40
C PHE A 132 -1.65 -5.70 -27.16
N GLU A 133 -2.54 -5.16 -26.33
CA GLU A 133 -3.08 -5.91 -25.18
C GLU A 133 -3.77 -7.20 -25.63
N ARG A 134 -4.63 -7.12 -26.64
CA ARG A 134 -5.44 -8.27 -27.05
C ARG A 134 -4.66 -9.34 -27.79
N LYS A 135 -3.75 -8.95 -28.69
CA LYS A 135 -3.12 -9.86 -29.66
C LYS A 135 -1.67 -10.21 -29.33
N LEU A 136 -0.98 -9.38 -28.56
CA LEU A 136 0.41 -9.62 -28.19
C LEU A 136 0.55 -9.88 -26.69
N PHE A 137 0.31 -8.87 -25.85
CA PHE A 137 0.63 -8.93 -24.44
C PHE A 137 -0.24 -9.95 -23.68
N GLY A 138 -1.57 -9.88 -23.85
CA GLY A 138 -2.50 -10.79 -23.18
C GLY A 138 -2.61 -12.17 -23.82
N SER A 139 -2.46 -12.29 -25.14
CA SER A 139 -2.52 -13.59 -25.83
C SER A 139 -1.21 -14.38 -25.69
N HIS A 140 -0.07 -13.69 -25.58
CA HIS A 140 1.25 -14.30 -25.56
C HIS A 140 2.13 -13.74 -24.43
N PRO A 141 1.71 -13.83 -23.16
CA PRO A 141 2.47 -13.26 -22.03
C PRO A 141 3.87 -13.84 -21.89
N TYR A 142 4.07 -15.13 -22.23
CA TYR A 142 5.37 -15.80 -22.12
C TYR A 142 6.36 -15.45 -23.23
N TRP A 143 5.92 -14.84 -24.34
CA TRP A 143 6.81 -14.44 -25.43
C TRP A 143 7.75 -13.32 -25.03
N GLY A 144 7.33 -12.42 -24.15
CA GLY A 144 8.17 -11.35 -23.60
C GLY A 144 9.39 -11.92 -22.85
N PRO A 145 9.20 -12.69 -21.78
CA PRO A 145 10.29 -13.33 -21.06
C PRO A 145 11.18 -14.22 -21.95
N THR A 146 10.58 -14.92 -22.92
CA THR A 146 11.34 -15.74 -23.88
C THR A 146 12.23 -14.86 -24.76
N LEU A 147 11.71 -13.74 -25.26
CA LEU A 147 12.49 -12.77 -26.03
C LEU A 147 13.61 -12.16 -25.19
N MET A 148 13.36 -11.85 -23.91
CA MET A 148 14.40 -11.37 -23.00
C MET A 148 15.50 -12.42 -22.76
N ALA A 149 15.15 -13.70 -22.67
CA ALA A 149 16.13 -14.78 -22.59
C ALA A 149 17.04 -14.82 -23.83
N ILE A 150 16.44 -14.72 -25.02
CA ILE A 150 17.16 -14.69 -26.30
C ILE A 150 18.10 -13.48 -26.36
N ILE A 151 17.64 -12.29 -25.94
CA ILE A 151 18.43 -11.06 -25.88
C ILE A 151 19.64 -11.27 -24.96
N ASN A 152 19.42 -11.73 -23.73
CA ASN A 152 20.50 -11.92 -22.77
C ASN A 152 21.52 -12.96 -23.23
N VAL A 153 21.07 -14.09 -23.80
CA VAL A 153 21.97 -15.13 -24.33
C VAL A 153 22.74 -14.63 -25.55
N SER A 154 22.10 -13.86 -26.42
CA SER A 154 22.78 -13.26 -27.57
C SER A 154 23.84 -12.25 -27.14
N LEU A 155 23.56 -11.44 -26.12
CA LEU A 155 24.50 -10.43 -25.65
C LEU A 155 25.66 -11.03 -24.85
N PHE A 156 25.40 -12.00 -23.97
CA PHE A 156 26.37 -12.43 -22.96
C PHE A 156 26.77 -13.91 -23.07
N GLY A 157 26.18 -14.69 -23.99
CA GLY A 157 26.40 -16.13 -24.08
C GLY A 157 25.64 -16.87 -22.98
N VAL A 158 26.16 -18.00 -22.51
CA VAL A 158 25.48 -18.88 -21.54
C VAL A 158 25.18 -18.18 -20.21
N ILE A 159 26.06 -17.28 -19.75
CA ILE A 159 25.81 -16.49 -18.53
C ILE A 159 24.57 -15.59 -18.65
N GLY A 160 24.16 -15.28 -19.89
CA GLY A 160 22.90 -14.59 -20.18
C GLY A 160 21.67 -15.31 -19.62
N LEU A 161 21.70 -16.65 -19.49
CA LEU A 161 20.63 -17.41 -18.84
C LEU A 161 20.55 -17.13 -17.33
N ALA A 162 21.69 -16.95 -16.66
CA ALA A 162 21.74 -16.59 -15.25
C ALA A 162 21.23 -15.17 -15.02
N ILE A 163 21.64 -14.23 -15.88
CA ILE A 163 21.12 -12.85 -15.90
C ILE A 163 19.60 -12.85 -16.08
N TRP A 164 19.09 -13.63 -17.05
CA TRP A 164 17.66 -13.78 -17.27
C TRP A 164 16.93 -14.37 -16.05
N ALA A 165 17.48 -15.41 -15.42
CA ALA A 165 16.88 -16.00 -14.23
C ALA A 165 16.78 -14.98 -13.07
N ILE A 166 17.82 -14.14 -12.88
CA ILE A 166 17.79 -13.04 -11.90
C ILE A 166 16.67 -12.05 -12.24
N GLN A 167 16.48 -11.70 -13.50
CA GLN A 167 15.39 -10.81 -13.92
C GLN A 167 14.02 -11.43 -13.64
N MET A 168 13.83 -12.73 -13.90
CA MET A 168 12.56 -13.42 -13.67
C MET A 168 12.18 -13.53 -12.18
N ILE A 169 13.16 -13.75 -11.30
CA ILE A 169 12.89 -13.84 -9.85
C ILE A 169 12.75 -12.46 -9.18
N TRP A 170 13.23 -11.39 -9.82
CA TRP A 170 13.32 -10.06 -9.22
C TRP A 170 11.98 -9.53 -8.72
N ILE A 171 10.97 -9.45 -9.60
CA ILE A 171 9.65 -8.94 -9.24
C ILE A 171 8.89 -9.87 -8.28
N PRO A 172 8.84 -11.21 -8.49
CA PRO A 172 8.29 -12.12 -7.50
C PRO A 172 8.86 -11.93 -6.10
N PHE A 173 10.18 -11.83 -5.98
CA PHE A 173 10.84 -11.66 -4.69
C PHE A 173 10.52 -10.30 -4.04
N TRP A 174 10.71 -9.21 -4.77
CA TRP A 174 10.57 -7.86 -4.22
C TRP A 174 9.13 -7.38 -4.09
N ALA A 175 8.24 -7.70 -5.03
CA ALA A 175 6.85 -7.26 -4.98
C ALA A 175 5.98 -8.24 -4.17
N ALA A 176 5.91 -9.51 -4.56
CA ALA A 176 5.04 -10.47 -3.88
C ALA A 176 5.60 -10.88 -2.51
N GLY A 177 6.89 -11.22 -2.44
CA GLY A 177 7.51 -11.62 -1.19
C GLY A 177 7.74 -10.48 -0.22
N PHE A 178 8.46 -9.45 -0.65
CA PHE A 178 8.87 -8.37 0.25
C PHE A 178 7.73 -7.37 0.51
N VAL A 179 7.17 -6.73 -0.52
CA VAL A 179 6.11 -5.71 -0.32
C VAL A 179 4.82 -6.33 0.19
N ASN A 180 4.22 -7.28 -0.54
CA ASN A 180 2.93 -7.86 -0.13
C ASN A 180 3.08 -8.76 1.09
N GLY A 181 4.11 -9.62 1.12
CA GLY A 181 4.38 -10.48 2.26
C GLY A 181 4.81 -9.71 3.51
N ILE A 182 6.02 -9.15 3.52
CA ILE A 182 6.56 -8.48 4.72
C ILE A 182 5.77 -7.22 5.05
N GLY A 183 5.33 -6.45 4.05
CA GLY A 183 4.53 -5.24 4.27
C GLY A 183 3.24 -5.51 5.04
N HIS A 184 2.61 -6.68 4.92
CA HIS A 184 1.41 -7.03 5.71
C HIS A 184 1.70 -7.84 6.98
N TRP A 185 2.97 -8.06 7.30
CA TRP A 185 3.40 -8.91 8.42
C TRP A 185 4.24 -8.16 9.46
N TRP A 186 5.16 -7.29 9.03
CA TRP A 186 6.11 -6.64 9.92
C TRP A 186 6.59 -5.27 9.41
N GLY A 187 6.51 -4.27 10.29
CA GLY A 187 6.98 -2.91 10.03
C GLY A 187 6.43 -1.90 11.03
N TYR A 188 6.57 -0.62 10.69
CA TYR A 188 5.96 0.49 11.43
C TYR A 188 4.67 0.97 10.73
N ARG A 189 3.83 1.71 11.45
CA ARG A 189 2.59 2.28 10.90
C ARG A 189 2.52 3.77 11.19
N ASN A 190 2.21 4.54 10.16
CA ASN A 190 1.86 5.95 10.30
C ASN A 190 0.37 6.15 10.51
N PHE A 191 -0.44 5.21 10.00
CA PHE A 191 -1.88 5.27 9.96
C PHE A 191 -2.49 4.00 10.53
N GLU A 192 -3.45 4.18 11.42
CA GLU A 192 -4.31 3.12 11.92
C GLU A 192 -5.44 2.86 10.91
N SER A 193 -5.11 2.11 9.86
CA SER A 193 -6.07 1.52 8.92
C SER A 193 -6.69 0.24 9.46
N SER A 194 -7.76 -0.21 8.81
CA SER A 194 -8.47 -1.44 9.17
C SER A 194 -7.80 -2.71 8.66
N ASP A 195 -6.71 -2.61 7.87
CA ASP A 195 -5.84 -3.68 7.37
C ASP A 195 -4.56 -3.85 8.22
N THR A 196 -3.74 -4.86 7.91
CA THR A 196 -2.46 -5.12 8.58
C THR A 196 -1.23 -4.54 7.86
N ALA A 197 -1.39 -3.68 6.85
CA ALA A 197 -0.28 -3.13 6.08
C ALA A 197 0.66 -2.25 6.92
N THR A 198 1.95 -2.37 6.71
CA THR A 198 3.01 -1.71 7.47
C THR A 198 4.02 -1.12 6.51
N ASN A 199 4.63 0.00 6.90
CA ASN A 199 5.81 0.49 6.23
C ASN A 199 7.01 -0.35 6.71
N ILE A 200 7.79 -0.89 5.77
CA ILE A 200 8.90 -1.79 6.09
C ILE A 200 10.14 -0.98 6.49
N SER A 201 10.52 -0.01 5.66
CA SER A 201 11.67 0.87 5.86
C SER A 201 11.33 2.28 5.39
N PRO A 202 11.90 3.34 6.00
CA PRO A 202 11.75 4.70 5.49
C PRO A 202 12.64 5.02 4.28
N TRP A 203 13.56 4.13 3.88
CA TRP A 203 14.61 4.40 2.88
C TRP A 203 14.70 3.33 1.77
N GLY A 204 13.60 2.73 1.33
CA GLY A 204 13.67 1.65 0.35
C GLY A 204 14.22 2.14 -0.98
N PHE A 205 15.52 1.90 -1.19
CA PHE A 205 16.20 2.30 -2.42
C PHE A 205 15.75 1.43 -3.61
N TRP A 206 15.53 0.14 -3.36
CA TRP A 206 15.45 -0.88 -4.40
C TRP A 206 14.06 -1.12 -4.97
N ILE A 207 13.01 -0.74 -4.24
CA ILE A 207 11.61 -1.04 -4.62
C ILE A 207 10.77 0.22 -4.85
N GLY A 208 11.42 1.36 -5.09
CA GLY A 208 10.77 2.54 -5.63
C GLY A 208 9.72 3.20 -4.72
N GLY A 209 9.81 3.03 -3.39
CA GLY A 209 8.86 3.59 -2.42
C GLY A 209 7.72 2.64 -2.02
N GLU A 210 7.61 1.47 -2.68
CA GLU A 210 6.59 0.44 -2.38
C GLU A 210 6.71 -0.13 -0.95
N GLU A 211 7.85 0.07 -0.28
CA GLU A 211 8.03 -0.27 1.13
C GLU A 211 7.16 0.56 2.08
N LEU A 212 6.63 1.70 1.63
CA LEU A 212 5.76 2.60 2.38
C LEU A 212 4.29 2.14 2.27
N HIS A 213 4.06 0.85 2.50
CA HIS A 213 2.82 0.16 2.19
C HIS A 213 1.64 0.61 3.07
N ASN A 214 1.86 0.92 4.35
CA ASN A 214 0.80 1.46 5.22
C ASN A 214 0.32 2.84 4.75
N ASN A 215 1.23 3.68 4.26
CA ASN A 215 0.88 4.98 3.70
C ASN A 215 0.04 4.81 2.42
N HIS A 216 0.45 3.88 1.57
CA HIS A 216 -0.26 3.53 0.35
C HIS A 216 -1.68 3.02 0.65
N HIS A 217 -1.83 2.04 1.56
CA HIS A 217 -3.15 1.53 1.97
C HIS A 217 -4.05 2.60 2.60
N ALA A 218 -3.47 3.57 3.31
CA ALA A 218 -4.24 4.70 3.83
C ALA A 218 -4.74 5.64 2.72
N PHE A 219 -3.93 5.88 1.67
CA PHE A 219 -4.24 6.81 0.59
C PHE A 219 -3.91 6.19 -0.79
N PRO A 220 -4.67 5.18 -1.24
CA PRO A 220 -4.27 4.36 -2.38
C PRO A 220 -4.17 5.13 -3.69
N SER A 221 -4.98 6.18 -3.88
CA SER A 221 -4.93 7.01 -5.08
C SER A 221 -3.79 8.04 -5.10
N SER A 222 -2.98 8.15 -4.05
CA SER A 222 -1.87 9.10 -4.01
C SER A 222 -0.73 8.63 -4.91
N ALA A 223 -0.22 9.51 -5.79
CA ALA A 223 1.00 9.24 -6.55
C ALA A 223 2.27 9.24 -5.68
N LYS A 224 2.18 9.76 -4.46
CA LYS A 224 3.29 9.88 -3.49
C LYS A 224 3.01 9.00 -2.28
N PHE A 225 3.93 8.09 -1.98
CA PHE A 225 3.81 7.19 -0.83
C PHE A 225 4.53 7.71 0.42
N ALA A 226 5.54 8.58 0.28
CA ALA A 226 6.16 9.25 1.41
C ALA A 226 5.27 10.34 2.00
N LEU A 227 4.76 10.12 3.22
CA LEU A 227 3.86 11.02 3.95
C LEU A 227 4.52 11.64 5.19
N ARG A 228 5.71 11.19 5.56
CA ARG A 228 6.55 11.79 6.61
C ARG A 228 7.84 12.38 6.02
N LYS A 229 8.41 13.37 6.71
CA LYS A 229 9.62 14.09 6.24
C LYS A 229 10.87 13.22 6.17
N TRP A 230 10.92 12.17 6.99
CA TRP A 230 12.04 11.21 7.07
C TRP A 230 11.82 9.98 6.19
N GLU A 231 10.74 9.93 5.41
CA GLU A 231 10.49 8.87 4.43
C GLU A 231 10.95 9.32 3.06
N PHE A 232 11.57 8.39 2.34
CA PHE A 232 12.05 8.62 1.00
C PHE A 232 11.27 7.76 -0.01
N ASP A 233 10.84 8.38 -1.10
CA ASP A 233 10.07 7.73 -2.16
C ASP A 233 10.73 8.04 -3.51
N ILE A 234 11.52 7.08 -3.99
CA ILE A 234 12.23 7.20 -5.27
C ILE A 234 11.25 7.24 -6.44
N GLY A 235 10.13 6.50 -6.35
CA GLY A 235 9.09 6.55 -7.36
C GLY A 235 8.51 7.96 -7.49
N TRP A 236 8.31 8.67 -6.37
CA TRP A 236 7.89 10.06 -6.38
C TRP A 236 8.94 10.99 -6.99
N ALA A 237 10.23 10.79 -6.66
CA ALA A 237 11.31 11.56 -7.28
C ALA A 237 11.34 11.35 -8.81
N ALA A 238 11.18 10.11 -9.28
CA ALA A 238 11.09 9.81 -10.70
C ALA A 238 9.86 10.47 -11.36
N ILE A 239 8.69 10.42 -10.71
CA ILE A 239 7.47 11.12 -11.19
C ILE A 239 7.70 12.63 -11.28
N CYS A 240 8.37 13.24 -10.29
CA CYS A 240 8.70 14.67 -10.32
C CYS A 240 9.59 15.02 -11.50
N THR A 241 10.63 14.21 -11.76
CA THR A 241 11.51 14.39 -12.92
C THR A 241 10.75 14.26 -14.22
N LEU A 242 9.93 13.21 -14.38
CA LEU A 242 9.12 13.02 -15.58
C LEU A 242 8.08 14.13 -15.77
N ARG A 243 7.50 14.66 -14.68
CA ARG A 243 6.61 15.81 -14.70
C ARG A 243 7.32 17.07 -15.19
N ALA A 244 8.54 17.32 -14.70
CA ALA A 244 9.35 18.46 -15.15
C ALA A 244 9.68 18.39 -16.64
N LEU A 245 9.81 17.17 -17.19
CA LEU A 245 10.00 16.91 -18.62
C LEU A 245 8.70 16.92 -19.44
N GLY A 246 7.53 17.17 -18.83
CA GLY A 246 6.23 17.13 -19.51
C GLY A 246 5.73 15.71 -19.84
N LEU A 247 6.37 14.67 -19.30
CA LEU A 247 6.05 13.27 -19.57
C LEU A 247 5.11 12.64 -18.53
N ALA A 248 4.80 13.33 -17.44
CA ALA A 248 3.88 12.87 -16.40
C ALA A 248 2.97 13.99 -15.89
N LYS A 249 1.73 13.65 -15.57
CA LYS A 249 0.74 14.51 -14.92
C LYS A 249 0.28 13.87 -13.62
N VAL A 250 0.66 14.47 -12.49
CA VAL A 250 0.17 14.04 -11.18
C VAL A 250 -1.30 14.41 -11.07
N LEU A 251 -2.15 13.41 -10.82
CA LEU A 251 -3.59 13.57 -10.68
C LEU A 251 -3.99 13.78 -9.23
N ARG A 252 -3.37 13.04 -8.30
CA ARG A 252 -3.74 13.03 -6.89
C ARG A 252 -2.53 12.84 -5.99
N VAL A 253 -2.56 13.53 -4.85
CA VAL A 253 -1.62 13.35 -3.73
C VAL A 253 -2.46 13.26 -2.46
N ALA A 254 -2.02 12.48 -1.48
CA ALA A 254 -2.70 12.38 -0.20
C ALA A 254 -2.94 13.77 0.41
N PRO A 255 -4.17 14.08 0.87
CA PRO A 255 -4.46 15.37 1.46
C PRO A 255 -3.69 15.57 2.76
N THR A 256 -3.43 16.83 3.11
CA THR A 256 -2.83 17.20 4.39
C THR A 256 -3.87 17.82 5.31
N LEU A 257 -3.80 17.48 6.60
CA LEU A 257 -4.63 18.09 7.63
C LEU A 257 -4.37 19.59 7.74
N ASN A 258 -5.42 20.38 7.61
CA ASN A 258 -5.47 21.78 7.95
C ASN A 258 -6.50 21.97 9.08
N LEU A 259 -6.13 22.73 10.11
CA LEU A 259 -7.01 23.01 11.25
C LEU A 259 -7.56 24.43 11.12
N ARG A 260 -8.86 24.53 10.83
CA ARG A 260 -9.58 25.79 10.76
C ARG A 260 -9.78 26.34 12.18
N PRO A 261 -9.39 27.59 12.47
CA PRO A 261 -9.63 28.21 13.76
C PRO A 261 -11.11 28.56 13.95
N ASN A 262 -11.56 28.66 15.20
CA ASN A 262 -12.88 29.19 15.59
C ASN A 262 -14.10 28.45 15.01
N VAL A 263 -13.99 27.15 14.75
CA VAL A 263 -15.14 26.33 14.35
C VAL A 263 -15.86 25.83 15.60
N HIS A 264 -17.02 26.41 15.90
CA HIS A 264 -17.82 26.04 17.08
C HIS A 264 -18.64 24.77 16.89
N LEU A 265 -19.12 24.52 15.67
CA LEU A 265 -19.89 23.34 15.31
C LEU A 265 -19.39 22.79 13.97
N PRO A 266 -19.21 21.47 13.81
CA PRO A 266 -18.84 20.87 12.53
C PRO A 266 -19.81 21.24 11.42
N ASP A 267 -19.26 21.64 10.29
CA ASP A 267 -19.99 21.91 9.06
C ASP A 267 -19.65 20.84 7.99
N ALA A 268 -20.17 21.03 6.77
CA ALA A 268 -19.91 20.13 5.65
C ALA A 268 -18.41 20.05 5.28
N GLU A 269 -17.64 21.13 5.48
CA GLU A 269 -16.20 21.12 5.24
C GLU A 269 -15.46 20.29 6.30
N THR A 270 -15.88 20.38 7.57
CA THR A 270 -15.38 19.51 8.63
C THR A 270 -15.64 18.04 8.33
N LEU A 271 -16.88 17.69 7.95
CA LEU A 271 -17.20 16.32 7.56
C LEU A 271 -16.34 15.84 6.39
N LYS A 272 -16.19 16.65 5.34
CA LYS A 272 -15.31 16.33 4.20
C LYS A 272 -13.86 16.11 4.65
N GLY A 273 -13.35 16.96 5.53
CA GLY A 273 -12.00 16.84 6.10
C GLY A 273 -11.82 15.53 6.89
N VAL A 274 -12.76 15.22 7.77
CA VAL A 274 -12.76 13.98 8.57
C VAL A 274 -12.80 12.74 7.68
N LEU A 275 -13.65 12.73 6.64
CA LEU A 275 -13.75 11.60 5.71
C LEU A 275 -12.49 11.45 4.85
N ALA A 276 -11.95 12.56 4.32
CA ALA A 276 -10.73 12.56 3.51
C ALA A 276 -9.50 12.12 4.31
N LEU A 277 -9.47 12.42 5.61
CA LEU A 277 -8.37 12.14 6.53
C LEU A 277 -8.74 11.06 7.56
N ARG A 278 -9.68 10.16 7.24
CA ARG A 278 -10.25 9.19 8.19
C ARG A 278 -9.20 8.40 8.98
N PHE A 279 -8.17 7.91 8.29
CA PHE A 279 -7.11 7.13 8.92
C PHE A 279 -6.16 8.00 9.77
N GLN A 280 -5.98 9.26 9.39
CA GLN A 280 -5.28 10.20 10.25
C GLN A 280 -6.11 10.53 11.49
N ALA A 281 -7.43 10.73 11.35
CA ALA A 281 -8.33 10.98 12.47
C ALA A 281 -8.36 9.80 13.46
N THR A 282 -8.43 8.55 12.99
CA THR A 282 -8.36 7.35 13.86
C THR A 282 -6.99 7.20 14.52
N THR A 283 -5.91 7.54 13.82
CA THR A 283 -4.55 7.54 14.39
C THR A 283 -4.40 8.61 15.48
N ASP A 284 -4.85 9.82 15.20
CA ASP A 284 -4.84 10.93 16.15
C ASP A 284 -5.70 10.59 17.37
N TYR A 285 -6.85 9.94 17.18
CA TYR A 285 -7.69 9.46 18.27
C TYR A 285 -6.95 8.43 19.14
N TYR A 286 -6.31 7.44 18.53
CA TYR A 286 -5.54 6.45 19.29
C TYR A 286 -4.41 7.08 20.09
N ARG A 287 -3.63 7.99 19.47
CA ARG A 287 -2.46 8.62 20.09
C ARG A 287 -2.81 9.67 21.14
N ASN A 288 -3.88 10.44 20.93
CA ASN A 288 -4.22 11.58 21.76
C ASN A 288 -5.38 11.29 22.74
N VAL A 289 -6.16 10.21 22.53
CA VAL A 289 -7.27 9.83 23.41
C VAL A 289 -6.98 8.49 24.09
N ILE A 290 -6.91 7.39 23.35
CA ILE A 290 -6.80 6.04 23.92
C ILE A 290 -5.51 5.86 24.73
N LEU A 291 -4.36 6.19 24.17
CA LEU A 291 -3.07 5.99 24.85
C LEU A 291 -2.95 6.85 26.13
N PRO A 292 -3.30 8.15 26.13
CA PRO A 292 -3.33 8.96 27.35
C PRO A 292 -4.33 8.45 28.40
N THR A 293 -5.57 8.12 28.02
CA THR A 293 -6.58 7.60 28.95
C THR A 293 -6.13 6.28 29.59
N MET A 294 -5.56 5.37 28.80
CA MET A 294 -4.99 4.14 29.33
C MET A 294 -3.82 4.41 30.29
N ARG A 295 -2.93 5.37 29.98
CA ARG A 295 -1.82 5.74 30.87
C ARG A 295 -2.32 6.27 32.21
N GLU A 296 -3.36 7.10 32.18
CA GLU A 296 -3.96 7.68 33.37
C GLU A 296 -4.60 6.61 34.27
N GLU A 297 -5.50 5.77 33.74
CA GLU A 297 -6.16 4.73 34.54
C GLU A 297 -5.20 3.66 35.04
N VAL A 298 -4.20 3.27 34.23
CA VAL A 298 -3.16 2.32 34.68
C VAL A 298 -2.31 2.93 35.80
N SER A 299 -1.97 4.22 35.70
CA SER A 299 -1.23 4.93 36.75
C SER A 299 -2.06 5.08 38.03
N GLN A 300 -3.37 5.33 37.91
CA GLN A 300 -4.29 5.41 39.07
C GLN A 300 -4.43 4.07 39.79
N ALA A 301 -4.34 2.97 39.05
CA ALA A 301 -4.29 1.61 39.61
C ALA A 301 -2.91 1.25 40.21
N GLY A 302 -1.94 2.17 40.24
CA GLY A 302 -0.61 1.94 40.79
C GLY A 302 0.31 1.09 39.90
N ASP A 303 -0.03 0.92 38.62
CA ASP A 303 0.70 0.06 37.68
C ASP A 303 1.32 0.88 36.54
N SER A 304 2.17 0.24 35.74
CA SER A 304 2.78 0.79 34.54
C SER A 304 2.01 0.37 33.29
N VAL A 305 1.94 1.23 32.27
CA VAL A 305 1.38 0.88 30.95
C VAL A 305 2.06 -0.34 30.31
N LYS A 306 3.28 -0.67 30.74
CA LYS A 306 3.98 -1.88 30.32
C LYS A 306 3.29 -3.18 30.78
N ALA A 307 2.50 -3.14 31.86
CA ALA A 307 1.71 -4.27 32.34
C ALA A 307 0.60 -4.65 31.36
N VAL A 308 0.11 -3.71 30.54
CA VAL A 308 -0.81 -4.03 29.44
C VAL A 308 0.00 -4.62 28.27
N PRO A 309 -0.29 -5.88 27.86
CA PRO A 309 0.45 -6.53 26.78
C PRO A 309 0.48 -5.67 25.52
N ARG A 310 1.63 -5.61 24.84
CA ARG A 310 1.80 -4.79 23.63
C ARG A 310 0.76 -5.12 22.55
N ARG A 311 0.37 -6.39 22.42
CA ARG A 311 -0.65 -6.86 21.47
C ARG A 311 -2.03 -6.25 21.79
N VAL A 312 -2.43 -6.25 23.07
CA VAL A 312 -3.67 -5.62 23.54
C VAL A 312 -3.64 -4.10 23.32
N ARG A 313 -2.52 -3.44 23.66
CA ARG A 313 -2.38 -1.99 23.43
C ARG A 313 -2.57 -1.60 21.97
N ARG A 314 -1.99 -2.38 21.04
CA ARG A 314 -2.14 -2.17 19.60
C ARG A 314 -3.56 -2.44 19.12
N ALA A 315 -4.20 -3.50 19.62
CA ALA A 315 -5.57 -3.85 19.27
C ALA A 315 -6.59 -2.76 19.62
N LEU A 316 -6.35 -1.95 20.65
CA LEU A 316 -7.21 -0.79 20.92
C LEU A 316 -7.22 0.25 19.78
N ALA A 317 -6.19 0.27 18.92
CA ALA A 317 -6.13 1.15 17.76
C ALA A 317 -7.07 0.72 16.62
N ASP A 318 -7.37 -0.58 16.51
CA ASP A 318 -8.23 -1.17 15.47
C ASP A 318 -9.58 -1.69 16.00
N GLY A 319 -9.77 -1.75 17.32
CA GLY A 319 -10.97 -2.28 17.98
C GLY A 319 -10.91 -3.78 18.27
N GLY A 320 -9.72 -4.39 18.27
CA GLY A 320 -9.55 -5.83 18.48
C GLY A 320 -9.90 -6.67 17.26
N ARG A 321 -9.89 -6.07 16.06
CA ARG A 321 -10.32 -6.71 14.81
C ARG A 321 -9.47 -7.93 14.49
N TRP A 322 -8.17 -7.84 14.77
CA TRP A 322 -7.16 -8.85 14.44
C TRP A 322 -6.78 -9.75 15.62
N LEU A 323 -7.57 -9.75 16.69
CA LEU A 323 -7.36 -10.61 17.83
C LEU A 323 -8.02 -11.96 17.62
N ASP A 324 -7.29 -13.03 17.99
CA ASP A 324 -7.88 -14.34 18.28
C ASP A 324 -8.80 -14.25 19.52
N ASN A 325 -9.60 -15.29 19.75
CA ASN A 325 -10.59 -15.28 20.83
C ASN A 325 -9.93 -15.06 22.20
N ASP A 326 -8.84 -15.77 22.51
CA ASP A 326 -8.07 -15.61 23.74
C ASP A 326 -7.55 -14.18 23.94
N ALA A 327 -6.97 -13.57 22.90
CA ALA A 327 -6.47 -12.21 23.00
C ALA A 327 -7.59 -11.19 23.09
N ARG A 328 -8.76 -11.44 22.48
CA ARG A 328 -9.96 -10.61 22.62
C ARG A 328 -10.49 -10.66 24.05
N GLU A 329 -10.56 -11.85 24.66
CA GLU A 329 -10.90 -11.99 26.09
C GLU A 329 -9.92 -11.22 26.98
N ARG A 330 -8.61 -11.31 26.72
CA ARG A 330 -7.60 -10.53 27.45
C ARG A 330 -7.77 -9.02 27.26
N MET A 331 -8.20 -8.58 26.06
CA MET A 331 -8.52 -7.17 25.81
C MET A 331 -9.75 -6.75 26.62
N HIS A 332 -10.82 -7.54 26.63
CA HIS A 332 -12.01 -7.26 27.43
C HIS A 332 -11.71 -7.26 28.94
N ALA A 333 -10.90 -8.20 29.43
CA ALA A 333 -10.44 -8.23 30.81
C ALA A 333 -9.60 -6.98 31.16
N ALA A 334 -8.77 -6.50 30.22
CA ALA A 334 -8.05 -5.24 30.39
C ALA A 334 -8.98 -4.01 30.39
N LEU A 335 -10.14 -4.08 29.75
CA LEU A 335 -11.13 -2.98 29.75
C LEU A 335 -12.07 -3.02 30.97
N ALA A 336 -12.33 -4.22 31.53
CA ALA A 336 -13.37 -4.43 32.55
C ALA A 336 -13.25 -3.52 33.79
N ASN A 337 -12.02 -3.22 34.22
CA ASN A 337 -11.75 -2.37 35.40
C ASN A 337 -11.33 -0.94 35.01
N ARG A 338 -11.64 -0.51 33.80
CA ARG A 338 -11.15 0.74 33.18
C ARG A 338 -12.31 1.47 32.47
N PRO A 339 -13.23 2.09 33.22
CA PRO A 339 -14.45 2.67 32.67
C PRO A 339 -14.19 3.83 31.70
N ALA A 340 -13.17 4.66 31.93
CA ALA A 340 -12.84 5.74 31.01
C ALA A 340 -12.25 5.17 29.71
N LEU A 341 -11.38 4.17 29.78
CA LEU A 341 -10.84 3.50 28.59
C LEU A 341 -11.94 2.79 27.79
N THR A 342 -12.91 2.17 28.45
CA THR A 342 -14.08 1.56 27.81
C THR A 342 -14.89 2.62 27.05
N THR A 343 -15.20 3.74 27.72
CA THR A 343 -15.92 4.87 27.12
C THR A 343 -15.21 5.39 25.87
N VAL A 344 -13.90 5.65 25.93
CA VAL A 344 -13.18 6.15 24.73
C VAL A 344 -13.09 5.10 23.62
N CYS A 345 -13.14 3.80 23.92
CA CYS A 345 -13.23 2.76 22.89
C CYS A 345 -14.59 2.76 22.19
N GLU A 346 -15.68 3.00 22.93
CA GLU A 346 -17.03 3.15 22.36
C GLU A 346 -17.13 4.40 21.47
N PHE A 347 -16.59 5.54 21.92
CA PHE A 347 -16.52 6.75 21.10
C PHE A 347 -15.71 6.54 19.82
N ARG A 348 -14.62 5.77 19.88
CA ARG A 348 -13.86 5.37 18.68
C ARG A 348 -14.74 4.55 17.72
N ALA A 349 -15.44 3.55 18.22
CA ALA A 349 -16.30 2.70 17.39
C ALA A 349 -17.38 3.53 16.69
N ARG A 350 -17.99 4.49 17.39
CA ARG A 350 -18.95 5.43 16.81
C ARG A 350 -18.33 6.38 15.79
N LEU A 351 -17.09 6.84 16.03
CA LEU A 351 -16.34 7.67 15.09
C LEU A 351 -15.99 6.91 13.80
N VAL A 352 -15.69 5.62 13.88
CA VAL A 352 -15.49 4.79 12.69
C VAL A 352 -16.81 4.56 11.97
N ALA A 353 -17.89 4.24 12.70
CA ALA A 353 -19.21 4.01 12.10
C ALA A 353 -19.76 5.25 11.37
N LEU A 354 -19.55 6.46 11.91
CA LEU A 354 -19.99 7.69 11.22
C LEU A 354 -19.23 7.95 9.92
N MET A 355 -17.98 7.49 9.81
CA MET A 355 -17.19 7.60 8.57
C MET A 355 -17.67 6.64 7.46
N GLU A 356 -18.41 5.60 7.83
CA GLU A 356 -19.01 4.62 6.92
C GLU A 356 -20.49 4.92 6.63
N GLU A 357 -21.05 5.95 7.28
CA GLU A 357 -22.46 6.30 7.18
C GLU A 357 -22.83 6.84 5.79
N ARG A 358 -23.97 6.38 5.27
CA ARG A 358 -24.49 6.84 3.97
C ARG A 358 -25.32 8.11 4.14
N GLY A 359 -25.04 9.10 3.28
CA GLY A 359 -25.77 10.37 3.23
C GLY A 359 -25.07 11.47 4.03
N ALA A 360 -24.67 12.55 3.35
CA ALA A 360 -23.87 13.62 3.94
C ALA A 360 -24.58 14.33 5.11
N ASP A 361 -25.88 14.61 4.98
CA ASP A 361 -26.64 15.29 6.03
C ASP A 361 -26.76 14.45 7.31
N LYS A 362 -26.94 13.14 7.15
CA LYS A 362 -27.01 12.22 8.28
C LYS A 362 -25.66 12.11 8.98
N ALA A 363 -24.59 11.89 8.21
CA ALA A 363 -23.24 11.82 8.74
C ALA A 363 -22.81 13.13 9.42
N LEU A 364 -23.23 14.29 8.90
CA LEU A 364 -22.95 15.59 9.52
C LEU A 364 -23.64 15.72 10.88
N LYS A 365 -24.93 15.36 10.96
CA LYS A 365 -25.67 15.35 12.24
C LYS A 365 -25.05 14.39 13.24
N SER A 366 -24.69 13.18 12.81
CA SER A 366 -23.99 12.20 13.63
C SER A 366 -22.66 12.73 14.15
N LEU A 367 -21.88 13.44 13.32
CA LEU A 367 -20.63 14.08 13.71
C LEU A 367 -20.84 15.20 14.74
N GLN A 368 -21.84 16.05 14.53
CA GLN A 368 -22.20 17.11 15.47
C GLN A 368 -22.61 16.52 16.83
N GLN A 369 -23.46 15.50 16.83
CA GLN A 369 -23.87 14.80 18.05
C GLN A 369 -22.67 14.14 18.75
N TRP A 370 -21.81 13.46 17.98
CA TRP A 370 -20.60 12.83 18.52
C TRP A 370 -19.70 13.84 19.24
N ILE A 371 -19.53 15.05 18.66
CA ILE A 371 -18.72 16.11 19.27
C ILE A 371 -19.34 16.63 20.57
N VAL A 372 -20.64 16.93 20.57
CA VAL A 372 -21.33 17.43 21.77
C VAL A 372 -21.20 16.43 22.94
N GLU A 373 -21.42 15.14 22.66
CA GLU A 373 -21.29 14.09 23.68
C GLU A 373 -19.83 13.90 24.13
N ALA A 374 -18.86 14.01 23.22
CA ALA A 374 -17.44 13.92 23.54
C ALA A 374 -16.97 15.08 24.44
N GLU A 375 -17.46 16.29 24.19
CA GLU A 375 -17.22 17.48 25.02
C GLU A 375 -17.82 17.33 26.43
N GLN A 376 -18.95 16.62 26.56
CA GLN A 376 -19.63 16.37 27.83
C GLN A 376 -19.14 15.11 28.57
N SER A 377 -18.21 14.34 27.99
CA SER A 377 -17.77 13.04 28.51
C SER A 377 -17.07 13.08 29.88
N GLY A 378 -16.55 14.24 30.29
CA GLY A 378 -15.69 14.37 31.48
C GLY A 378 -14.27 13.80 31.29
N ILE A 379 -13.95 13.24 30.12
CA ILE A 379 -12.64 12.68 29.80
C ILE A 379 -11.81 13.72 29.05
N ARG A 380 -10.83 14.33 29.73
CA ARG A 380 -10.04 15.46 29.21
C ARG A 380 -9.45 15.21 27.81
N SER A 381 -8.88 14.03 27.57
CA SER A 381 -8.26 13.69 26.29
C SER A 381 -9.27 13.64 25.14
N LEU A 382 -10.48 13.12 25.40
CA LEU A 382 -11.59 13.05 24.46
C LEU A 382 -12.16 14.44 24.16
N GLN A 383 -12.31 15.29 25.19
CA GLN A 383 -12.75 16.68 25.04
C GLN A 383 -11.79 17.49 24.17
N GLN A 384 -10.48 17.37 24.42
CA GLN A 384 -9.45 18.04 23.60
C GLN A 384 -9.44 17.55 22.15
N PHE A 385 -9.66 16.25 21.93
CA PHE A 385 -9.78 15.71 20.59
C PHE A 385 -11.02 16.23 19.87
N ALA A 386 -12.17 16.29 20.55
CA ALA A 386 -13.41 16.85 19.99
C ALA A 386 -13.23 18.31 19.58
N GLU A 387 -12.59 19.13 20.43
CA GLU A 387 -12.25 20.52 20.12
C GLU A 387 -11.43 20.63 18.83
N ARG A 388 -10.39 19.79 18.71
CA ARG A 388 -9.53 19.74 17.53
C ARG A 388 -10.29 19.25 16.29
N LEU A 389 -11.16 18.24 16.44
CA LEU A 389 -11.90 17.60 15.35
C LEU A 389 -12.84 18.57 14.63
N LYS A 390 -13.44 19.52 15.36
CA LYS A 390 -14.29 20.59 14.78
C LYS A 390 -13.59 21.34 13.65
N GLY A 391 -12.30 21.61 13.81
CA GLY A 391 -11.50 22.35 12.84
C GLY A 391 -10.95 21.51 11.67
N TYR A 392 -11.20 20.20 11.58
CA TYR A 392 -10.58 19.37 10.54
C TYR A 392 -10.97 19.85 9.15
N SER A 393 -9.98 20.04 8.28
CA SER A 393 -10.17 20.28 6.85
C SER A 393 -9.01 19.63 6.09
N ALA A 394 -9.24 19.32 4.81
CA ALA A 394 -8.27 18.65 3.96
C ALA A 394 -7.79 19.61 2.87
N VAL A 395 -6.46 19.78 2.76
CA VAL A 395 -5.82 20.57 1.70
C VAL A 395 -5.16 19.62 0.70
N GLY A 396 -5.31 19.91 -0.60
CA GLY A 396 -4.71 19.11 -1.68
C GLY A 396 -5.50 17.85 -2.07
N ALA A 397 -6.80 17.80 -1.75
CA ALA A 397 -7.71 16.71 -2.10
C ALA A 397 -8.19 16.77 -3.57
#